data_AF-A0A0J0XL47-F1
#
_entry.id   AF-A0A0J0XL47-F1
#
_cell.length_a   1.000
_cell.length_b   1.000
_cell.length_c   1.000
_cell.angle_alpha   90.00
_cell.angle_beta   90.00
_cell.angle_gamma   90.00
#
_symmetry.space_group_name_H-M   'P 1'
#
loop_
_entity.id
_entity.type
_entity.pdbx_description
1 polymer ?
#
loop_
_entity_poly.entity_id
_entity_poly.type
_entity_poly.pdbx_seq_one_letter_code
_entity_poly.pdbx_strand_id
1 'polypeptide(L)'
;MPLTTYARTLVSGNKARYIDEESDINLDLVYVTDRIIIMGYPATGIKALYRNKRDDVLRFLNARHGDKWWIWNLCPLTENAYSSESMGGRVSRYPFPDHNPPPLPLLPLAVREMTAWLEGDPERIAIIHCKAGKGRSGTLLVSYLLSLPELPSAPTGGPLLDESKLGGNVKDTLKETVIHKTNDIGVQDTDSGVAEAEDSRDEEDALSEPAGGYTSEEDVAVPKAPTASGGQMYRRDTHVEPVAAPVPDQPKNLYVPIAIGDEEPLDSPGQWDRRDGKLDEILTFHSSRRMKPSTAKARRGVSIASQRRWCRYVHLLFQKRAPLSYLTNAGHVRLVSMTMVLKRPHGWQKPLSSLVVGGNGGQGKAGASVARYKDEYVAQLRALGGGGEGVEGDITWGGVAGDGVYDSAKMFKVFARLVPSDIDAATQAALLPGEADEYNVHHLVPPKDVIMERAREFRIKLHLGSLPMGWAWFIPAFHLAEPASPGSITAFDVPRSQLDFPLGPGAAVKRVIMRLEEVNTVGR
;
A
#
# COMPACT_ATOMS: atom_id res chain seq x y z
N MET A 1 1.03 34.05 9.14
CA MET A 1 0.72 32.75 9.79
C MET A 1 1.82 32.41 10.79
N PRO A 2 1.55 31.63 11.85
CA PRO A 2 2.58 31.07 12.73
C PRO A 2 3.52 30.10 11.99
N LEU A 3 4.79 30.04 12.41
CA LEU A 3 5.83 29.22 11.79
C LEU A 3 5.53 27.71 11.86
N THR A 4 4.87 27.27 12.94
CA THR A 4 4.40 25.89 13.13
C THR A 4 3.31 25.50 12.14
N THR A 5 2.36 26.39 11.85
CA THR A 5 1.29 26.17 10.86
C THR A 5 1.89 26.01 9.46
N TYR A 6 2.93 26.78 9.13
CA TYR A 6 3.67 26.65 7.87
C TYR A 6 4.38 25.28 7.75
N ALA A 7 5.16 24.88 8.76
CA ALA A 7 5.84 23.58 8.78
C ALA A 7 4.86 22.38 8.71
N ARG A 8 3.72 22.46 9.44
CA ARG A 8 2.62 21.48 9.35
C ARG A 8 2.03 21.41 7.95
N THR A 9 1.88 22.56 7.28
CA THR A 9 1.32 22.65 5.92
C THR A 9 2.26 21.97 4.92
N LEU A 10 3.57 22.28 4.96
CA LEU A 10 4.59 21.63 4.13
C LEU A 10 4.57 20.10 4.28
N VAL A 11 4.63 19.57 5.51
CA VAL A 11 4.65 18.12 5.75
C VAL A 11 3.30 17.42 5.45
N SER A 12 2.20 18.18 5.31
CA SER A 12 0.97 17.67 4.70
C SER A 12 0.94 17.78 3.16
N GLY A 13 1.64 18.76 2.58
CA GLY A 13 1.67 19.03 1.14
C GLY A 13 0.27 19.01 0.50
N ASN A 14 0.09 18.06 -0.42
CA ASN A 14 -1.13 17.86 -1.20
C ASN A 14 -2.19 16.96 -0.54
N LYS A 15 -2.18 16.77 0.79
CA LYS A 15 -3.20 15.98 1.51
C LYS A 15 -4.32 16.86 2.08
N ALA A 16 -5.52 16.30 2.20
CA ALA A 16 -6.61 16.89 2.98
C ALA A 16 -6.25 16.96 4.47
N ARG A 17 -6.79 17.97 5.18
CA ARG A 17 -6.63 18.19 6.62
C ARG A 17 -8.00 18.46 7.24
N TYR A 18 -8.17 18.09 8.51
CA TYR A 18 -9.26 18.57 9.35
C TYR A 18 -8.81 19.86 10.03
N ILE A 19 -9.60 20.92 9.88
CA ILE A 19 -9.39 22.21 10.52
C ILE A 19 -10.71 22.60 11.19
N ASP A 20 -10.62 22.92 12.47
CA ASP A 20 -11.68 23.41 13.33
C ASP A 20 -11.06 24.56 14.13
N GLU A 21 -11.51 25.78 13.83
CA GLU A 21 -10.95 27.03 14.36
C GLU A 21 -11.52 27.38 15.73
N GLU A 22 -12.68 26.83 16.11
CA GLU A 22 -13.28 27.00 17.44
C GLU A 22 -12.54 26.16 18.49
N SER A 23 -12.10 24.95 18.12
CA SER A 23 -11.41 24.01 19.00
C SER A 23 -9.87 24.12 18.99
N ASP A 24 -9.28 24.99 18.16
CA ASP A 24 -7.86 24.98 17.73
C ASP A 24 -7.36 23.56 17.37
N ILE A 25 -8.09 22.88 16.48
CA ILE A 25 -7.75 21.53 16.00
C ILE A 25 -7.35 21.63 14.52
N ASN A 26 -6.06 21.40 14.23
CA ASN A 26 -5.54 21.39 12.87
C ASN A 26 -4.73 20.10 12.61
N LEU A 27 -5.41 19.06 12.15
CA LEU A 27 -4.90 17.69 12.00
C LEU A 27 -4.75 17.28 10.53
N ASP A 28 -3.64 16.60 10.22
CA ASP A 28 -3.52 15.75 9.03
C ASP A 28 -4.41 14.52 9.23
N LEU A 29 -5.71 14.70 8.99
CA LEU A 29 -6.81 13.77 9.26
C LEU A 29 -7.94 14.02 8.25
N VAL A 30 -8.65 12.98 7.82
CA VAL A 30 -9.82 13.11 6.95
C VAL A 30 -10.81 11.96 7.17
N TYR A 31 -12.10 12.27 7.15
CA TYR A 31 -13.18 11.28 7.04
C TYR A 31 -13.26 10.80 5.58
N VAL A 32 -13.08 9.50 5.39
CA VAL A 32 -13.29 8.82 4.10
C VAL A 32 -14.77 8.47 3.95
N THR A 33 -15.39 8.03 5.04
CA THR A 33 -16.83 7.87 5.28
C THR A 33 -17.12 8.40 6.68
N ASP A 34 -18.39 8.50 7.11
CA ASP A 34 -18.72 8.89 8.49
C ASP A 34 -18.09 7.95 9.55
N ARG A 35 -17.81 6.69 9.18
CA ARG A 35 -17.27 5.66 10.08
C ARG A 35 -15.78 5.35 9.91
N ILE A 36 -15.10 5.94 8.93
CA ILE A 36 -13.71 5.60 8.59
C ILE A 36 -12.86 6.86 8.42
N ILE A 37 -11.82 6.99 9.25
CA ILE A 37 -10.86 8.08 9.23
C ILE A 37 -9.50 7.58 8.71
N ILE A 38 -8.83 8.38 7.88
CA ILE A 38 -7.39 8.26 7.65
C ILE A 38 -6.66 9.45 8.28
N MET A 39 -5.56 9.19 8.99
CA MET A 39 -4.71 10.25 9.56
C MET A 39 -3.21 10.04 9.33
N GLY A 40 -2.44 11.12 9.49
CA GLY A 40 -1.00 11.11 9.71
C GLY A 40 -0.64 10.73 11.15
N TYR A 41 0.63 10.42 11.37
CA TYR A 41 1.16 9.89 12.63
C TYR A 41 0.87 10.78 13.87
N PRO A 42 0.32 10.23 14.98
CA PRO A 42 0.10 10.95 16.24
C PRO A 42 1.41 11.07 17.05
N ALA A 43 2.11 12.19 16.85
CA ALA A 43 3.44 12.45 17.38
C ALA A 43 3.45 13.10 18.76
N THR A 44 4.57 12.90 19.46
CA THR A 44 4.98 13.60 20.68
C THR A 44 6.34 14.28 20.44
N GLY A 45 6.74 15.19 21.33
CA GLY A 45 8.02 15.91 21.24
C GLY A 45 8.19 16.71 19.95
N ILE A 46 9.44 16.85 19.48
CA ILE A 46 9.81 17.67 18.31
C ILE A 46 9.03 17.27 17.03
N LYS A 47 8.74 15.97 16.84
CA LYS A 47 7.94 15.47 15.70
C LYS A 47 6.53 16.09 15.66
N ALA A 48 5.96 16.51 16.79
CA ALA A 48 4.63 17.12 16.89
C ALA A 48 4.57 18.61 16.45
N LEU A 49 5.72 19.24 16.18
CA LEU A 49 5.79 20.56 15.56
C LEU A 49 5.25 20.52 14.12
N TYR A 50 5.50 19.42 13.39
CA TYR A 50 5.14 19.26 11.97
C TYR A 50 4.19 18.09 11.67
N ARG A 51 3.93 17.19 12.64
CA ARG A 51 2.87 16.16 12.58
C ARG A 51 1.68 16.54 13.48
N ASN A 52 0.70 15.65 13.56
CA ASN A 52 -0.39 15.73 14.54
C ASN A 52 0.20 15.62 15.95
N LYS A 53 -0.13 16.55 16.86
CA LYS A 53 0.10 16.33 18.30
C LYS A 53 -0.81 15.19 18.76
N ARG A 54 -0.31 14.26 19.55
CA ARG A 54 -1.11 13.16 20.11
C ARG A 54 -2.29 13.67 20.93
N ASP A 55 -2.06 14.72 21.71
CA ASP A 55 -3.05 15.30 22.63
C ASP A 55 -4.21 15.98 21.86
N ASP A 56 -3.92 16.61 20.72
CA ASP A 56 -4.95 17.15 19.81
C ASP A 56 -5.79 16.01 19.19
N VAL A 57 -5.17 14.89 18.83
CA VAL A 57 -5.86 13.70 18.29
C VAL A 57 -6.74 13.06 19.37
N LEU A 58 -6.26 12.94 20.61
CA LEU A 58 -7.05 12.40 21.72
C LEU A 58 -8.19 13.33 22.13
N ARG A 59 -7.95 14.65 22.16
CA ARG A 59 -9.01 15.66 22.38
C ARG A 59 -10.11 15.53 21.33
N PHE A 60 -9.74 15.48 20.05
CA PHE A 60 -10.66 15.30 18.93
C PHE A 60 -11.46 13.99 19.01
N LEU A 61 -10.78 12.84 19.17
CA LEU A 61 -11.43 11.53 19.17
C LEU A 61 -12.36 11.35 20.38
N ASN A 62 -11.92 11.71 21.58
CA ASN A 62 -12.74 11.56 22.79
C ASN A 62 -13.94 12.53 22.81
N ALA A 63 -13.76 13.78 22.34
CA ALA A 63 -14.86 14.75 22.33
C ALA A 63 -15.98 14.40 21.33
N ARG A 64 -15.61 13.84 20.16
CA ARG A 64 -16.57 13.55 19.08
C ARG A 64 -17.10 12.11 19.07
N HIS A 65 -16.31 11.14 19.54
CA HIS A 65 -16.64 9.71 19.46
C HIS A 65 -16.61 8.98 20.82
N GLY A 66 -16.31 9.69 21.92
CA GLY A 66 -16.25 9.11 23.26
C GLY A 66 -15.21 7.99 23.36
N ASP A 67 -15.70 6.76 23.56
CA ASP A 67 -14.93 5.52 23.57
C ASP A 67 -15.08 4.67 22.29
N LYS A 68 -16.00 5.05 21.38
CA LYS A 68 -16.40 4.30 20.18
C LYS A 68 -15.38 4.38 19.03
N TRP A 69 -14.10 4.56 19.32
CA TRP A 69 -13.04 4.70 18.31
C TRP A 69 -11.90 3.68 18.49
N TRP A 70 -11.37 3.16 17.38
CA TRP A 70 -10.23 2.22 17.41
C TRP A 70 -9.23 2.50 16.29
N ILE A 71 -7.94 2.25 16.56
CA ILE A 71 -6.83 2.65 15.68
C ILE A 71 -6.12 1.45 15.06
N TRP A 72 -6.01 1.41 13.73
CA TRP A 72 -5.14 0.49 13.00
C TRP A 72 -3.80 1.18 12.69
N ASN A 73 -2.77 0.77 13.42
CA ASN A 73 -1.41 1.28 13.30
C ASN A 73 -0.57 0.43 12.34
N LEU A 74 -0.16 1.02 11.21
CA LEU A 74 0.61 0.35 10.16
C LEU A 74 2.12 0.67 10.21
N CYS A 75 2.60 1.36 11.26
CA CYS A 75 4.01 1.67 11.46
C CYS A 75 4.76 0.54 12.18
N PRO A 76 5.88 0.03 11.62
CA PRO A 76 6.89 -0.70 12.37
C PRO A 76 7.42 0.09 13.58
N LEU A 77 7.81 -0.63 14.63
CA LEU A 77 8.51 -0.08 15.80
C LEU A 77 9.77 0.71 15.39
N THR A 78 10.49 0.20 14.38
CA THR A 78 11.67 0.81 13.78
C THR A 78 11.45 2.15 13.07
N GLU A 79 10.21 2.61 12.90
CA GLU A 79 9.92 3.87 12.20
C GLU A 79 9.31 4.94 13.12
N ASN A 80 8.10 4.70 13.62
CA ASN A 80 7.29 5.67 14.34
C ASN A 80 6.34 4.93 15.29
N ALA A 81 6.89 4.57 16.45
CA ALA A 81 6.23 3.79 17.49
C ALA A 81 5.57 4.64 18.58
N TYR A 82 4.50 4.11 19.16
CA TYR A 82 3.94 4.54 20.44
C TYR A 82 3.25 3.34 21.11
N SER A 83 3.15 3.36 22.44
CA SER A 83 2.48 2.30 23.19
C SER A 83 0.96 2.47 23.16
N SER A 84 0.22 1.36 23.24
CA SER A 84 -1.25 1.31 23.20
C SER A 84 -1.90 2.19 24.26
N GLU A 85 -1.33 2.22 25.45
CA GLU A 85 -1.80 2.94 26.65
C GLU A 85 -1.78 4.45 26.39
N SER A 86 -0.77 4.94 25.65
CA SER A 86 -0.70 6.35 25.22
C SER A 86 -1.78 6.76 24.22
N MET A 87 -2.59 5.80 23.74
CA MET A 87 -3.84 6.01 23.00
C MET A 87 -5.04 5.29 23.68
N GLY A 88 -5.02 5.15 25.01
CA GLY A 88 -6.13 4.60 25.78
C GLY A 88 -6.40 3.10 25.57
N GLY A 89 -5.41 2.33 25.10
CA GLY A 89 -5.51 0.91 24.82
C GLY A 89 -6.13 0.54 23.46
N ARG A 90 -6.74 1.50 22.76
CA ARG A 90 -7.59 1.25 21.57
C ARG A 90 -6.79 1.22 20.26
N VAL A 91 -5.79 0.34 20.19
CA VAL A 91 -4.81 0.25 19.09
C VAL A 91 -4.53 -1.19 18.69
N SER A 92 -4.71 -1.50 17.41
CA SER A 92 -4.30 -2.76 16.79
C SER A 92 -3.14 -2.58 15.82
N ARG A 93 -2.13 -3.44 15.93
CA ARG A 93 -0.85 -3.31 15.23
C ARG A 93 -0.75 -4.24 14.01
N TYR A 94 -0.63 -3.63 12.83
CA TYR A 94 -0.44 -4.31 11.53
C TYR A 94 0.74 -3.68 10.76
N PRO A 95 1.96 -3.72 11.33
CA PRO A 95 3.12 -3.02 10.79
C PRO A 95 3.57 -3.60 9.45
N PHE A 96 3.92 -2.72 8.51
CA PHE A 96 4.77 -3.08 7.38
C PHE A 96 5.62 -1.88 6.94
N PRO A 97 6.83 -2.11 6.37
CA PRO A 97 7.80 -1.05 6.10
C PRO A 97 7.25 -0.02 5.12
N ASP A 98 7.60 1.25 5.32
CA ASP A 98 7.16 2.30 4.42
C ASP A 98 7.59 2.03 2.99
N HIS A 99 6.78 2.51 2.05
CA HIS A 99 7.02 2.34 0.61
C HIS A 99 7.08 0.88 0.09
N ASN A 100 6.59 -0.09 0.86
CA ASN A 100 6.41 -1.49 0.46
C ASN A 100 4.93 -1.92 0.66
N PRO A 101 4.41 -2.96 0.00
CA PRO A 101 3.19 -3.65 0.41
C PRO A 101 3.48 -4.59 1.60
N PRO A 102 2.47 -5.01 2.38
CA PRO A 102 2.64 -5.97 3.47
C PRO A 102 2.85 -7.41 2.94
N PRO A 103 3.13 -8.42 3.79
CA PRO A 103 2.78 -9.79 3.46
C PRO A 103 1.29 -9.87 3.12
N LEU A 104 0.89 -10.54 2.03
CA LEU A 104 -0.53 -10.55 1.62
C LEU A 104 -1.51 -11.07 2.71
N PRO A 105 -1.18 -12.12 3.51
CA PRO A 105 -2.03 -12.57 4.62
C PRO A 105 -2.31 -11.53 5.73
N LEU A 106 -1.52 -10.46 5.83
CA LEU A 106 -1.73 -9.38 6.81
C LEU A 106 -3.04 -8.61 6.53
N LEU A 107 -3.42 -8.43 5.25
CA LEU A 107 -4.56 -7.60 4.88
C LEU A 107 -5.92 -8.26 5.24
N PRO A 108 -6.20 -9.54 4.93
CA PRO A 108 -7.42 -10.20 5.40
C PRO A 108 -7.58 -10.20 6.93
N LEU A 109 -6.47 -10.34 7.68
CA LEU A 109 -6.49 -10.28 9.15
C LEU A 109 -6.86 -8.90 9.69
N ALA A 110 -6.34 -7.83 9.08
CA ALA A 110 -6.68 -6.46 9.45
C ALA A 110 -8.13 -6.11 9.07
N VAL A 111 -8.59 -6.60 7.92
CA VAL A 111 -10.00 -6.46 7.51
C VAL A 111 -10.92 -7.21 8.48
N ARG A 112 -10.63 -8.45 8.86
CA ARG A 112 -11.45 -9.24 9.80
C ARG A 112 -11.68 -8.52 11.14
N GLU A 113 -10.61 -8.01 11.76
CA GLU A 113 -10.72 -7.29 13.04
C GLU A 113 -11.49 -5.96 12.87
N MET A 114 -11.23 -5.21 11.79
CA MET A 114 -11.88 -3.92 11.56
C MET A 114 -13.37 -4.06 11.20
N THR A 115 -13.76 -5.11 10.47
CA THR A 115 -15.16 -5.47 10.24
C THR A 115 -15.86 -5.78 11.57
N ALA A 116 -15.31 -6.69 12.38
CA ALA A 116 -15.92 -7.06 13.67
C ALA A 116 -16.02 -5.88 14.67
N TRP A 117 -15.05 -4.95 14.64
CA TRP A 117 -15.15 -3.70 15.40
C TRP A 117 -16.37 -2.87 14.97
N LEU A 118 -16.53 -2.64 13.66
CA LEU A 118 -17.55 -1.78 13.09
C LEU A 118 -18.96 -2.43 13.06
N GLU A 119 -19.06 -3.75 13.02
CA GLU A 119 -20.34 -4.46 13.13
C GLU A 119 -20.88 -4.49 14.56
N GLY A 120 -20.02 -4.45 15.57
CA GLY A 120 -20.42 -4.57 16.98
C GLY A 120 -21.11 -3.34 17.61
N ASP A 121 -21.20 -2.20 16.92
CA ASP A 121 -21.98 -1.00 17.27
C ASP A 121 -22.00 -0.05 16.05
N PRO A 122 -23.16 0.46 15.59
CA PRO A 122 -23.25 1.31 14.39
C PRO A 122 -22.56 2.69 14.52
N GLU A 123 -22.36 3.19 15.74
CA GLU A 123 -21.66 4.48 15.97
C GLU A 123 -20.13 4.31 16.03
N ARG A 124 -19.60 3.08 16.08
CA ARG A 124 -18.14 2.88 16.12
C ARG A 124 -17.46 3.38 14.86
N ILE A 125 -16.26 3.93 15.04
CA ILE A 125 -15.41 4.39 13.94
C ILE A 125 -14.04 3.68 13.94
N ALA A 126 -13.45 3.57 12.75
CA ALA A 126 -12.11 3.03 12.55
C ALA A 126 -11.14 4.11 12.04
N ILE A 127 -9.95 4.19 12.65
CA ILE A 127 -8.92 5.16 12.31
C ILE A 127 -7.69 4.43 11.77
N ILE A 128 -7.42 4.55 10.47
CA ILE A 128 -6.27 3.92 9.82
C ILE A 128 -5.13 4.93 9.69
N HIS A 129 -3.93 4.62 10.19
CA HIS A 129 -2.78 5.53 10.04
C HIS A 129 -1.47 4.81 9.71
N CYS A 130 -0.51 5.60 9.21
CA CYS A 130 0.90 5.24 9.10
C CYS A 130 1.75 6.51 9.38
N LYS A 131 2.96 6.65 8.81
CA LYS A 131 3.74 7.90 8.86
C LYS A 131 2.92 9.10 8.33
N ALA A 132 2.32 8.96 7.14
CA ALA A 132 1.70 10.07 6.40
C ALA A 132 0.23 9.87 5.99
N GLY A 133 -0.38 8.73 6.34
CA GLY A 133 -1.77 8.40 5.97
C GLY A 133 -2.00 8.36 4.47
N LYS A 134 -1.10 7.74 3.68
CA LYS A 134 -1.22 7.66 2.21
C LYS A 134 -1.14 6.21 1.70
N GLY A 135 0.05 5.74 1.30
CA GLY A 135 0.20 4.43 0.66
C GLY A 135 -0.25 3.25 1.53
N ARG A 136 0.37 3.09 2.71
CA ARG A 136 0.05 1.99 3.65
C ARG A 136 -1.42 2.04 4.11
N SER A 137 -1.89 3.19 4.59
CA SER A 137 -3.29 3.38 5.04
C SER A 137 -4.30 3.17 3.92
N GLY A 138 -4.02 3.67 2.72
CA GLY A 138 -4.83 3.43 1.54
C GLY A 138 -4.86 1.95 1.13
N THR A 139 -3.77 1.20 1.32
CA THR A 139 -3.74 -0.25 1.04
C THR A 139 -4.72 -1.01 1.94
N LEU A 140 -4.75 -0.71 3.25
CA LEU A 140 -5.73 -1.32 4.16
C LEU A 140 -7.16 -0.82 3.91
N LEU A 141 -7.36 0.49 3.72
CA LEU A 141 -8.68 1.05 3.40
C LEU A 141 -9.27 0.39 2.15
N VAL A 142 -8.51 0.33 1.06
CA VAL A 142 -8.96 -0.28 -0.20
C VAL A 142 -9.29 -1.76 0.04
N SER A 143 -8.47 -2.48 0.80
CA SER A 143 -8.73 -3.88 1.17
C SER A 143 -10.06 -4.06 1.91
N TYR A 144 -10.38 -3.18 2.85
CA TYR A 144 -11.66 -3.21 3.57
C TYR A 144 -12.84 -2.86 2.67
N LEU A 145 -12.76 -1.77 1.90
CA LEU A 145 -13.82 -1.36 0.98
C LEU A 145 -14.09 -2.39 -0.13
N LEU A 146 -13.11 -3.21 -0.50
CA LEU A 146 -13.30 -4.36 -1.40
C LEU A 146 -14.15 -5.47 -0.78
N SER A 147 -14.00 -5.74 0.53
CA SER A 147 -14.74 -6.77 1.27
C SER A 147 -16.21 -6.43 1.55
N LEU A 148 -16.56 -5.14 1.57
CA LEU A 148 -17.96 -4.72 1.73
C LEU A 148 -18.79 -5.09 0.49
N PRO A 149 -20.08 -5.45 0.62
CA PRO A 149 -20.93 -5.74 -0.52
C PRO A 149 -21.08 -4.52 -1.43
N GLU A 150 -21.42 -3.38 -0.83
CA GLU A 150 -21.62 -2.07 -1.47
C GLU A 150 -20.61 -1.05 -0.96
N LEU A 151 -20.42 0.05 -1.69
CA LEU A 151 -19.55 1.13 -1.25
C LEU A 151 -20.27 2.07 -0.28
N PRO A 152 -19.72 2.31 0.93
CA PRO A 152 -20.29 3.25 1.87
C PRO A 152 -20.21 4.67 1.33
N SER A 153 -21.27 5.44 1.58
CA SER A 153 -21.43 6.83 1.15
C SER A 153 -20.25 7.74 1.54
N ALA A 154 -20.19 8.87 0.84
CA ALA A 154 -19.51 10.06 1.34
C ALA A 154 -19.90 10.35 2.81
N PRO A 155 -19.00 10.95 3.62
CA PRO A 155 -19.39 11.49 4.92
C PRO A 155 -20.58 12.44 4.73
N THR A 156 -21.67 12.15 5.42
CA THR A 156 -22.93 12.90 5.35
C THR A 156 -22.89 14.15 6.23
N GLY A 157 -22.05 14.14 7.26
CA GLY A 157 -21.74 15.31 8.06
C GLY A 157 -20.56 16.12 7.52
N GLY A 158 -20.64 17.45 7.66
CA GLY A 158 -19.47 18.31 7.70
C GLY A 158 -18.74 18.19 9.05
N PRO A 159 -18.25 19.29 9.64
CA PRO A 159 -17.85 19.34 11.04
C PRO A 159 -19.07 19.13 11.96
N LEU A 160 -19.50 17.87 12.14
CA LEU A 160 -20.43 17.48 13.20
C LEU A 160 -19.77 17.72 14.57
N LEU A 161 -19.86 18.96 15.04
CA LEU A 161 -20.01 19.25 16.45
C LEU A 161 -21.41 18.80 16.86
N ASP A 162 -21.52 18.16 18.01
CA ASP A 162 -22.81 17.81 18.58
C ASP A 162 -23.42 19.06 19.23
N GLU A 163 -24.27 19.79 18.48
CA GLU A 163 -24.93 21.01 18.96
C GLU A 163 -25.76 20.79 20.23
N SER A 164 -26.16 19.54 20.56
CA SER A 164 -26.88 19.24 21.79
C SER A 164 -25.99 19.36 23.04
N LYS A 165 -24.66 19.38 22.87
CA LYS A 165 -23.65 19.50 23.93
C LYS A 165 -23.01 20.90 24.01
N LEU A 166 -23.37 21.83 23.12
CA LEU A 166 -22.76 23.16 23.06
C LEU A 166 -23.53 24.19 23.92
N GLY A 167 -22.80 24.97 24.71
CA GLY A 167 -23.38 25.96 25.63
C GLY A 167 -24.17 27.06 24.92
N GLY A 168 -25.27 27.51 25.52
CA GLY A 168 -26.35 28.26 24.84
C GLY A 168 -25.99 29.57 24.12
N ASN A 169 -24.82 30.17 24.38
CA ASN A 169 -24.42 31.46 23.78
C ASN A 169 -24.00 31.38 22.30
N VAL A 170 -23.79 30.20 21.72
CA VAL A 170 -23.35 30.08 20.30
C VAL A 170 -24.51 30.23 19.30
N LYS A 171 -25.77 30.04 19.75
CA LYS A 171 -26.96 29.93 18.87
C LYS A 171 -27.38 31.21 18.15
N ASP A 172 -26.91 32.38 18.56
CA ASP A 172 -27.34 33.65 17.98
C ASP A 172 -26.34 34.22 16.96
N THR A 173 -25.05 33.89 17.05
CA THR A 173 -24.03 34.35 16.09
C THR A 173 -24.19 33.71 14.70
N LEU A 174 -24.66 32.46 14.63
CA LEU A 174 -24.76 31.69 13.38
C LEU A 174 -25.89 32.13 12.42
N LYS A 175 -26.78 33.04 12.85
CA LYS A 175 -27.95 33.45 12.05
C LYS A 175 -27.64 34.51 10.98
N GLU A 176 -26.57 35.29 11.14
CA GLU A 176 -26.27 36.42 10.24
C GLU A 176 -25.40 36.04 9.03
N THR A 177 -24.61 34.96 9.12
CA THR A 177 -23.58 34.63 8.11
C THR A 177 -24.12 34.02 6.81
N VAL A 178 -25.39 33.61 6.77
CA VAL A 178 -25.96 32.85 5.63
C VAL A 178 -26.43 33.76 4.48
N ILE A 179 -26.64 35.05 4.71
CA ILE A 179 -27.22 35.98 3.73
C ILE A 179 -26.15 36.93 3.15
N HIS A 180 -25.22 36.41 2.34
CA HIS A 180 -24.65 37.12 1.17
C HIS A 180 -23.59 36.28 0.42
N LYS A 181 -23.98 35.68 -0.72
CA LYS A 181 -23.36 35.88 -2.07
C LYS A 181 -23.87 34.87 -3.10
N THR A 182 -24.69 35.39 -4.03
CA THR A 182 -24.98 34.80 -5.34
C THR A 182 -24.80 35.92 -6.38
N ASN A 183 -24.46 35.58 -7.63
CA ASN A 183 -24.24 36.50 -8.76
C ASN A 183 -22.95 37.37 -8.61
N ASP A 184 -22.29 37.97 -9.62
CA ASP A 184 -22.12 37.81 -11.09
C ASP A 184 -20.97 38.80 -11.49
N ILE A 185 -20.19 38.76 -12.59
CA ILE A 185 -19.88 37.82 -13.70
C ILE A 185 -18.54 38.31 -14.33
N GLY A 186 -17.73 37.47 -15.01
CA GLY A 186 -16.63 37.97 -15.87
C GLY A 186 -15.53 36.98 -16.29
N VAL A 187 -15.00 37.15 -17.52
CA VAL A 187 -13.93 36.34 -18.15
C VAL A 187 -12.78 37.25 -18.60
N GLN A 188 -11.52 36.82 -18.42
CA GLN A 188 -10.45 37.00 -19.43
C GLN A 188 -9.17 36.21 -19.09
N ASP A 189 -8.50 35.69 -20.13
CA ASP A 189 -7.19 35.03 -20.06
C ASP A 189 -6.03 36.01 -19.93
N THR A 190 -4.89 35.54 -19.41
CA THR A 190 -3.56 35.98 -19.90
C THR A 190 -2.50 34.90 -19.58
N ASP A 191 -1.60 34.68 -20.52
CA ASP A 191 -0.50 33.71 -20.41
C ASP A 191 0.70 34.29 -19.65
N SER A 192 1.29 33.50 -18.74
CA SER A 192 2.68 33.67 -18.30
C SER A 192 3.18 32.40 -17.58
N GLY A 193 4.26 31.81 -18.07
CA GLY A 193 4.86 30.60 -17.49
C GLY A 193 5.74 30.87 -16.27
N VAL A 194 5.67 29.98 -15.26
CA VAL A 194 6.57 29.95 -14.09
C VAL A 194 7.04 28.51 -13.86
N ALA A 195 8.27 28.34 -13.37
CA ALA A 195 8.99 27.07 -13.33
C ALA A 195 8.37 26.01 -12.39
N GLU A 196 8.62 24.73 -12.71
CA GLU A 196 8.34 23.61 -11.82
C GLU A 196 9.23 23.68 -10.57
N ALA A 197 8.63 23.72 -9.39
CA ALA A 197 9.37 23.65 -8.12
C ALA A 197 9.69 22.19 -7.78
N GLU A 198 10.98 21.88 -7.61
CA GLU A 198 11.45 20.56 -7.17
C GLU A 198 11.02 20.27 -5.72
N ASP A 199 10.33 19.14 -5.50
CA ASP A 199 9.98 18.68 -4.15
C ASP A 199 11.24 18.07 -3.50
N SER A 200 11.67 18.62 -2.37
CA SER A 200 13.02 18.40 -1.83
C SER A 200 13.19 17.02 -1.18
N ARG A 201 14.45 16.58 -1.08
CA ARG A 201 14.82 15.22 -0.70
C ARG A 201 14.86 15.04 0.83
N ASP A 202 14.22 13.98 1.32
CA ASP A 202 14.61 13.30 2.57
C ASP A 202 15.74 12.30 2.23
N GLU A 203 17.01 12.76 2.20
CA GLU A 203 18.20 11.89 2.24
C GLU A 203 18.78 11.90 3.67
N GLU A 204 19.42 10.80 4.10
CA GLU A 204 19.91 10.53 5.48
C GLU A 204 18.77 10.33 6.52
N ASP A 205 18.92 9.59 7.63
CA ASP A 205 20.09 8.93 8.22
C ASP A 205 20.30 7.46 7.83
N ALA A 206 21.57 7.06 7.82
CA ALA A 206 22.00 5.66 7.87
C ALA A 206 23.32 5.51 8.65
N LEU A 207 23.27 5.68 9.98
CA LEU A 207 24.40 5.45 10.90
C LEU A 207 24.09 4.36 11.92
N SER A 208 25.15 3.80 12.51
CA SER A 208 25.14 2.53 13.23
C SER A 208 25.62 2.65 14.69
N GLU A 209 25.28 1.60 15.46
CA GLU A 209 25.83 1.21 16.77
C GLU A 209 25.29 1.92 18.03
N PRO A 210 25.43 1.29 19.24
CA PRO A 210 25.62 -0.13 19.56
C PRO A 210 24.45 -0.70 20.38
N ALA A 211 24.53 -1.97 20.78
CA ALA A 211 23.52 -2.60 21.64
C ALA A 211 23.66 -2.18 23.12
N GLY A 212 22.56 -1.79 23.75
CA GLY A 212 22.41 -1.68 25.20
C GLY A 212 21.45 -2.75 25.73
N GLY A 213 21.78 -3.39 26.84
CA GLY A 213 21.00 -4.50 27.41
C GLY A 213 19.75 -4.03 28.16
N TYR A 214 18.68 -4.83 28.08
CA TYR A 214 17.52 -4.71 28.98
C TYR A 214 17.75 -5.56 30.23
N THR A 215 17.50 -4.97 31.41
CA THR A 215 17.34 -5.71 32.68
C THR A 215 15.91 -6.22 32.83
N SER A 216 15.72 -7.21 33.70
CA SER A 216 14.49 -8.01 33.83
C SER A 216 13.44 -7.42 34.78
N GLU A 217 12.22 -7.97 34.65
CA GLU A 217 11.16 -8.10 35.67
C GLU A 217 10.50 -6.83 36.25
N GLU A 218 9.18 -6.71 36.04
CA GLU A 218 8.19 -6.97 37.10
C GLU A 218 6.82 -7.34 36.49
N ASP A 219 6.10 -8.28 37.09
CA ASP A 219 4.80 -8.78 36.59
C ASP A 219 3.63 -7.86 36.97
N VAL A 220 2.83 -7.43 35.99
CA VAL A 220 1.55 -6.74 36.22
C VAL A 220 0.44 -7.35 35.36
N ALA A 221 -0.61 -7.84 36.00
CA ALA A 221 -1.68 -8.59 35.34
C ALA A 221 -2.58 -7.71 34.44
N VAL A 222 -2.76 -8.13 33.18
CA VAL A 222 -3.67 -7.48 32.22
C VAL A 222 -5.13 -7.87 32.53
N PRO A 223 -6.07 -6.90 32.66
CA PRO A 223 -7.48 -7.20 32.88
C PRO A 223 -8.13 -7.79 31.62
N LYS A 224 -8.98 -8.82 31.80
CA LYS A 224 -9.71 -9.45 30.69
C LYS A 224 -10.82 -8.52 30.16
N ALA A 225 -10.85 -8.31 28.85
CA ALA A 225 -12.00 -7.72 28.15
C ALA A 225 -13.19 -8.70 28.13
N PRO A 226 -14.45 -8.20 28.09
CA PRO A 226 -15.64 -9.05 28.11
C PRO A 226 -15.87 -9.76 26.76
N THR A 227 -16.23 -11.05 26.82
CA THR A 227 -16.70 -11.84 25.68
C THR A 227 -18.12 -11.44 25.29
N ALA A 228 -18.34 -11.03 24.05
CA ALA A 228 -19.66 -10.66 23.54
C ALA A 228 -20.38 -11.88 22.91
N SER A 229 -21.57 -12.22 23.40
CA SER A 229 -22.34 -13.38 22.94
C SER A 229 -23.70 -13.00 22.35
N GLY A 230 -23.94 -13.35 21.09
CA GLY A 230 -25.28 -13.47 20.49
C GLY A 230 -26.06 -12.18 20.22
N GLY A 231 -26.13 -11.76 18.96
CA GLY A 231 -27.07 -10.75 18.47
C GLY A 231 -27.74 -11.21 17.16
N GLN A 232 -29.05 -11.10 17.05
CA GLN A 232 -29.80 -11.54 15.85
C GLN A 232 -29.69 -10.53 14.70
N MET A 233 -29.48 -11.02 13.48
CA MET A 233 -29.51 -10.20 12.26
C MET A 233 -30.91 -9.66 11.97
N TYR A 234 -31.03 -8.34 11.80
CA TYR A 234 -32.19 -7.72 11.15
C TYR A 234 -31.86 -7.42 9.68
N ARG A 235 -32.42 -8.21 8.77
CA ARG A 235 -32.41 -7.94 7.33
C ARG A 235 -33.44 -6.85 6.99
N ARG A 236 -33.06 -5.89 6.16
CA ARG A 236 -33.98 -5.01 5.42
C ARG A 236 -33.58 -5.04 3.95
N ASP A 237 -34.51 -5.48 3.10
CA ASP A 237 -34.28 -5.65 1.68
C ASP A 237 -34.69 -4.38 0.92
N THR A 238 -33.72 -3.70 0.32
CA THR A 238 -33.94 -2.65 -0.69
C THR A 238 -33.02 -2.91 -1.87
N HIS A 239 -33.43 -3.84 -2.74
CA HIS A 239 -32.66 -4.18 -3.94
C HIS A 239 -32.60 -2.99 -4.92
N VAL A 240 -31.38 -2.55 -5.24
CA VAL A 240 -31.05 -1.87 -6.49
C VAL A 240 -30.03 -2.76 -7.18
N GLU A 241 -30.34 -3.28 -8.37
CA GLU A 241 -29.37 -4.14 -9.07
C GLU A 241 -28.22 -3.30 -9.65
N PRO A 242 -26.95 -3.62 -9.33
CA PRO A 242 -25.81 -3.01 -10.00
C PRO A 242 -25.70 -3.58 -11.42
N VAL A 243 -25.47 -2.71 -12.41
CA VAL A 243 -25.24 -3.11 -13.82
C VAL A 243 -23.82 -3.67 -13.97
N ALA A 244 -23.58 -4.82 -13.34
CA ALA A 244 -22.34 -5.57 -13.48
C ALA A 244 -22.36 -6.32 -14.81
N ALA A 245 -21.48 -5.95 -15.75
CA ALA A 245 -21.24 -6.75 -16.93
C ALA A 245 -20.75 -8.16 -16.50
N PRO A 246 -21.29 -9.25 -17.07
CA PRO A 246 -20.93 -10.60 -16.65
C PRO A 246 -19.44 -10.85 -16.96
N VAL A 247 -18.62 -10.87 -15.91
CA VAL A 247 -17.22 -11.30 -15.99
C VAL A 247 -17.22 -12.74 -16.54
N PRO A 248 -16.46 -13.04 -17.60
CA PRO A 248 -16.58 -14.30 -18.33
C PRO A 248 -16.40 -15.51 -17.41
N ASP A 249 -17.28 -16.50 -17.59
CA ASP A 249 -17.28 -17.74 -16.82
C ASP A 249 -15.95 -18.47 -17.03
N GLN A 250 -15.09 -18.45 -16.01
CA GLN A 250 -13.78 -19.11 -16.09
C GLN A 250 -14.02 -20.63 -16.07
N PRO A 251 -13.41 -21.41 -16.97
CA PRO A 251 -13.52 -22.86 -16.92
C PRO A 251 -13.05 -23.32 -15.54
N LYS A 252 -13.87 -24.10 -14.83
CA LYS A 252 -13.78 -24.34 -13.37
C LYS A 252 -12.43 -24.86 -12.83
N ASN A 253 -11.52 -25.25 -13.72
CA ASN A 253 -10.21 -25.83 -13.42
C ASN A 253 -9.01 -25.04 -14.04
N LEU A 254 -9.23 -23.83 -14.59
CA LEU A 254 -8.20 -23.06 -15.32
C LEU A 254 -8.08 -21.63 -14.79
N TYR A 255 -6.92 -21.28 -14.20
CA TYR A 255 -6.62 -19.91 -13.80
C TYR A 255 -5.90 -19.16 -14.91
N VAL A 256 -6.52 -18.06 -15.38
CA VAL A 256 -5.90 -17.14 -16.34
C VAL A 256 -5.10 -16.08 -15.56
N PRO A 257 -3.79 -15.93 -15.78
CA PRO A 257 -2.98 -14.99 -15.00
C PRO A 257 -3.39 -13.53 -15.28
N ILE A 258 -3.24 -12.68 -14.26
CA ILE A 258 -3.38 -11.23 -14.44
C ILE A 258 -2.04 -10.63 -14.89
N ALA A 259 -2.10 -9.56 -15.68
CA ALA A 259 -0.92 -8.84 -16.13
C ALA A 259 -0.26 -8.08 -14.97
N ILE A 260 1.06 -7.86 -15.05
CA ILE A 260 1.78 -7.01 -14.10
C ILE A 260 1.31 -5.55 -14.21
N GLY A 261 0.99 -5.08 -15.42
CA GLY A 261 0.51 -3.71 -15.66
C GLY A 261 -0.91 -3.44 -15.18
N ASP A 262 -1.19 -2.19 -14.79
CA ASP A 262 -2.51 -1.59 -14.56
C ASP A 262 -2.74 -0.31 -15.40
N GLU A 263 -2.00 -0.22 -16.52
CA GLU A 263 -2.03 0.85 -17.53
C GLU A 263 -2.88 0.51 -18.76
N GLU A 264 -3.01 -0.77 -19.09
CA GLU A 264 -3.70 -1.24 -20.30
C GLU A 264 -5.23 -1.13 -20.20
N PRO A 265 -5.94 -1.03 -21.35
CA PRO A 265 -7.39 -1.12 -21.45
C PRO A 265 -7.99 -2.36 -20.78
N LEU A 266 -9.23 -2.27 -20.28
CA LEU A 266 -9.88 -3.34 -19.50
C LEU A 266 -10.18 -4.61 -20.32
N ASP A 267 -10.30 -4.48 -21.63
CA ASP A 267 -10.46 -5.56 -22.59
C ASP A 267 -9.13 -6.28 -22.91
N SER A 268 -7.97 -5.63 -22.72
CA SER A 268 -6.65 -6.22 -22.96
C SER A 268 -6.37 -7.50 -22.15
N PRO A 269 -5.52 -8.42 -22.66
CA PRO A 269 -5.11 -9.62 -21.94
C PRO A 269 -4.56 -9.32 -20.53
N GLY A 270 -5.00 -10.11 -19.55
CA GLY A 270 -4.55 -9.96 -18.16
C GLY A 270 -5.10 -8.75 -17.39
N GLN A 271 -6.03 -7.97 -17.95
CA GLN A 271 -6.77 -6.91 -17.21
C GLN A 271 -8.15 -7.40 -16.70
N TRP A 272 -8.42 -8.71 -16.77
CA TRP A 272 -9.74 -9.28 -16.51
C TRP A 272 -10.25 -9.06 -15.08
N ASP A 273 -9.35 -8.93 -14.11
CA ASP A 273 -9.63 -8.68 -12.70
C ASP A 273 -10.10 -7.25 -12.41
N ARG A 274 -9.98 -6.33 -13.37
CA ARG A 274 -10.43 -4.94 -13.27
C ARG A 274 -11.77 -4.67 -13.98
N ARG A 275 -12.33 -5.67 -14.67
CA ARG A 275 -13.51 -5.51 -15.56
C ARG A 275 -14.82 -5.18 -14.85
N ASP A 276 -14.91 -5.42 -13.55
CA ASP A 276 -16.05 -4.98 -12.72
C ASP A 276 -15.95 -3.52 -12.25
N GLY A 277 -14.83 -2.84 -12.50
CA GLY A 277 -14.60 -1.45 -12.10
C GLY A 277 -14.40 -1.20 -10.59
N LYS A 278 -14.85 -2.09 -9.71
CA LYS A 278 -14.95 -1.87 -8.25
C LYS A 278 -13.62 -1.44 -7.63
N LEU A 279 -12.51 -2.08 -8.02
CA LEU A 279 -11.18 -1.71 -7.52
C LEU A 279 -10.75 -0.30 -7.98
N ASP A 280 -10.95 0.04 -9.24
CA ASP A 280 -10.54 1.34 -9.79
C ASP A 280 -11.43 2.48 -9.27
N GLU A 281 -12.71 2.20 -9.00
CA GLU A 281 -13.63 3.09 -8.27
C GLU A 281 -13.15 3.33 -6.84
N ILE A 282 -12.88 2.27 -6.05
CA ILE A 282 -12.38 2.39 -4.66
C ILE A 282 -11.05 3.15 -4.61
N LEU A 283 -10.13 2.87 -5.53
CA LEU A 283 -8.86 3.61 -5.65
C LEU A 283 -9.11 5.09 -5.95
N THR A 284 -10.10 5.41 -6.78
CA THR A 284 -10.50 6.79 -7.11
C THR A 284 -11.16 7.49 -5.91
N PHE A 285 -12.06 6.82 -5.19
CA PHE A 285 -12.72 7.31 -3.98
C PHE A 285 -11.73 7.61 -2.85
N HIS A 286 -10.78 6.71 -2.58
CA HIS A 286 -9.68 7.00 -1.64
C HIS A 286 -8.83 8.19 -2.11
N SER A 287 -8.57 8.30 -3.43
CA SER A 287 -7.78 9.40 -4.00
C SER A 287 -8.45 10.76 -3.79
N SER A 288 -9.74 10.89 -4.11
CA SER A 288 -10.50 12.14 -4.01
C SER A 288 -10.77 12.57 -2.56
N ARG A 289 -10.86 11.62 -1.63
CA ARG A 289 -10.96 11.93 -0.19
C ARG A 289 -9.63 12.35 0.42
N ARG A 290 -8.52 11.67 0.11
CA ARG A 290 -7.26 11.87 0.84
C ARG A 290 -6.33 12.92 0.23
N MET A 291 -6.37 13.12 -1.09
CA MET A 291 -5.56 14.10 -1.79
C MET A 291 -6.37 15.37 -2.08
N LYS A 292 -5.74 16.54 -2.02
CA LYS A 292 -6.32 17.78 -2.54
C LYS A 292 -6.57 17.63 -4.05
N PRO A 293 -7.65 18.21 -4.61
CA PRO A 293 -7.81 18.34 -6.05
C PRO A 293 -6.58 18.97 -6.70
N SER A 294 -6.19 18.46 -7.87
CA SER A 294 -5.04 18.95 -8.62
C SER A 294 -5.41 19.03 -10.10
N THR A 295 -5.00 20.11 -10.75
CA THR A 295 -5.20 20.34 -12.20
C THR A 295 -4.36 19.41 -13.08
N ALA A 296 -3.37 18.72 -12.51
CA ALA A 296 -2.53 17.76 -13.23
C ALA A 296 -3.06 16.31 -13.11
N LYS A 297 -2.91 15.55 -14.20
CA LYS A 297 -3.30 14.15 -14.43
C LYS A 297 -3.39 13.32 -13.13
N ALA A 298 -4.63 12.97 -12.75
CA ALA A 298 -5.03 12.58 -11.39
C ALA A 298 -4.03 11.68 -10.63
N ARG A 299 -3.38 12.24 -9.61
CA ARG A 299 -2.41 11.54 -8.75
C ARG A 299 -3.11 10.54 -7.83
N ARG A 300 -3.19 9.27 -8.27
CA ARG A 300 -3.73 8.12 -7.49
C ARG A 300 -3.22 8.13 -6.03
N GLY A 301 -4.13 8.01 -5.07
CA GLY A 301 -3.86 8.05 -3.63
C GLY A 301 -2.99 6.87 -3.17
N VAL A 302 -3.25 5.66 -3.65
CA VAL A 302 -2.29 4.54 -3.58
C VAL A 302 -1.32 4.67 -4.77
N SER A 303 -0.36 5.59 -4.65
CA SER A 303 0.55 5.93 -5.76
C SER A 303 1.61 4.85 -6.06
N ILE A 304 1.85 3.93 -5.13
CA ILE A 304 2.89 2.90 -5.22
C ILE A 304 2.35 1.69 -6.00
N ALA A 305 3.08 1.21 -7.00
CA ALA A 305 2.59 0.19 -7.93
C ALA A 305 2.40 -1.17 -7.24
N SER A 306 3.38 -1.59 -6.43
CA SER A 306 3.27 -2.81 -5.63
C SER A 306 2.08 -2.79 -4.65
N GLN A 307 1.71 -1.62 -4.13
CA GLN A 307 0.54 -1.50 -3.25
C GLN A 307 -0.78 -1.64 -4.03
N ARG A 308 -0.89 -1.06 -5.24
CA ARG A 308 -2.07 -1.31 -6.11
C ARG A 308 -2.17 -2.76 -6.56
N ARG A 309 -1.03 -3.41 -6.86
CA ARG A 309 -0.97 -4.86 -7.15
C ARG A 309 -1.52 -5.70 -5.99
N TRP A 310 -1.20 -5.33 -4.75
CA TRP A 310 -1.78 -6.00 -3.58
C TRP A 310 -3.30 -5.81 -3.50
N CYS A 311 -3.82 -4.63 -3.82
CA CYS A 311 -5.27 -4.42 -3.88
C CYS A 311 -5.94 -5.31 -4.96
N ARG A 312 -5.29 -5.56 -6.11
CA ARG A 312 -5.75 -6.54 -7.11
C ARG A 312 -5.79 -7.97 -6.56
N TYR A 313 -4.73 -8.40 -5.87
CA TYR A 313 -4.70 -9.72 -5.22
C TYR A 313 -5.78 -9.87 -4.15
N VAL A 314 -6.03 -8.83 -3.35
CA VAL A 314 -7.08 -8.80 -2.33
C VAL A 314 -8.48 -8.83 -2.94
N HIS A 315 -8.73 -8.12 -4.04
CA HIS A 315 -9.98 -8.19 -4.80
C HIS A 315 -10.27 -9.61 -5.27
N LEU A 316 -9.28 -10.28 -5.88
CA LEU A 316 -9.39 -11.67 -6.31
C LEU A 316 -9.64 -12.65 -5.13
N LEU A 317 -9.06 -12.38 -3.95
CA LEU A 317 -9.33 -13.18 -2.75
C LEU A 317 -10.79 -13.04 -2.29
N PHE A 318 -11.31 -11.83 -2.17
CA PHE A 318 -12.72 -11.63 -1.77
C PHE A 318 -13.72 -12.13 -2.82
N GLN A 319 -13.38 -12.10 -4.11
CA GLN A 319 -14.17 -12.71 -5.18
C GLN A 319 -14.06 -14.24 -5.26
N LYS A 320 -13.24 -14.90 -4.43
CA LYS A 320 -12.92 -16.34 -4.52
C LYS A 320 -12.34 -16.73 -5.90
N ARG A 321 -11.60 -15.81 -6.52
CA ARG A 321 -10.91 -15.93 -7.84
C ARG A 321 -9.37 -15.89 -7.70
N ALA A 322 -8.84 -16.15 -6.51
CA ALA A 322 -7.41 -16.32 -6.31
C ALA A 322 -6.93 -17.67 -6.91
N PRO A 323 -5.68 -17.76 -7.39
CA PRO A 323 -5.13 -19.01 -7.94
C PRO A 323 -5.14 -20.14 -6.92
N LEU A 324 -5.37 -21.37 -7.36
CA LEU A 324 -5.42 -22.54 -6.48
C LEU A 324 -4.05 -22.80 -5.84
N SER A 325 -2.95 -22.55 -6.54
CA SER A 325 -1.60 -22.67 -5.95
C SER A 325 -1.34 -21.66 -4.82
N TYR A 326 -1.96 -20.48 -4.86
CA TYR A 326 -1.88 -19.52 -3.74
C TYR A 326 -2.64 -20.04 -2.52
N LEU A 327 -3.87 -20.53 -2.71
CA LEU A 327 -4.73 -21.01 -1.63
C LEU A 327 -4.17 -22.29 -0.97
N THR A 328 -3.65 -23.22 -1.78
CA THR A 328 -3.08 -24.51 -1.31
C THR A 328 -1.62 -24.42 -0.89
N ASN A 329 -0.93 -23.31 -1.18
CA ASN A 329 0.53 -23.16 -1.08
C ASN A 329 1.33 -24.17 -1.94
N ALA A 330 0.70 -24.71 -2.99
CA ALA A 330 1.31 -25.72 -3.86
C ALA A 330 2.27 -25.12 -4.89
N GLY A 331 3.26 -25.92 -5.30
CA GLY A 331 4.14 -25.60 -6.42
C GLY A 331 5.23 -24.56 -6.14
N HIS A 332 6.31 -24.66 -6.92
CA HIS A 332 7.47 -23.79 -6.81
C HIS A 332 7.91 -23.31 -8.19
N VAL A 333 8.62 -22.19 -8.21
CA VAL A 333 9.20 -21.61 -9.42
C VAL A 333 10.69 -21.35 -9.25
N ARG A 334 11.49 -21.70 -10.26
CA ARG A 334 12.89 -21.24 -10.39
C ARG A 334 12.88 -19.89 -11.09
N LEU A 335 13.58 -18.91 -10.52
CA LEU A 335 13.93 -17.69 -11.23
C LEU A 335 15.05 -17.98 -12.23
N VAL A 336 14.77 -17.84 -13.52
CA VAL A 336 15.74 -18.10 -14.60
C VAL A 336 16.59 -16.86 -14.86
N SER A 337 15.96 -15.71 -15.10
CA SER A 337 16.67 -14.47 -15.46
C SER A 337 15.82 -13.21 -15.26
N MET A 338 16.49 -12.06 -15.19
CA MET A 338 15.89 -10.72 -15.33
C MET A 338 16.64 -9.93 -16.41
N THR A 339 15.92 -9.34 -17.36
CA THR A 339 16.51 -8.55 -18.46
C THR A 339 16.00 -7.12 -18.38
N MET A 340 16.88 -6.19 -18.01
CA MET A 340 16.58 -4.77 -17.88
C MET A 340 16.78 -4.08 -19.22
N VAL A 341 15.71 -3.49 -19.77
CA VAL A 341 15.75 -2.71 -21.03
C VAL A 341 15.73 -1.22 -20.66
N LEU A 342 16.80 -0.49 -20.97
CA LEU A 342 16.99 0.91 -20.61
C LEU A 342 17.04 1.80 -21.86
N LYS A 343 16.35 2.94 -21.83
CA LYS A 343 16.48 4.01 -22.82
C LYS A 343 17.92 4.52 -22.87
N ARG A 344 18.46 4.72 -24.08
CA ARG A 344 19.78 5.33 -24.24
C ARG A 344 19.76 6.81 -23.79
N PRO A 345 20.79 7.27 -23.08
CA PRO A 345 20.87 8.65 -22.59
C PRO A 345 21.05 9.62 -23.76
N HIS A 346 20.19 10.65 -23.83
CA HIS A 346 20.19 11.64 -24.91
C HIS A 346 20.60 13.03 -24.40
N GLY A 347 21.12 13.87 -25.30
CA GLY A 347 21.52 15.26 -24.99
C GLY A 347 22.40 15.38 -23.74
N TRP A 348 21.94 16.18 -22.78
CA TRP A 348 22.62 16.50 -21.53
C TRP A 348 22.90 15.29 -20.61
N GLN A 349 22.30 14.13 -20.86
CA GLN A 349 22.51 12.92 -20.06
C GLN A 349 23.78 12.15 -20.46
N LYS A 350 24.40 12.45 -21.61
CA LYS A 350 25.60 11.76 -22.10
C LYS A 350 26.84 11.91 -21.18
N PRO A 351 27.13 13.07 -20.56
CA PRO A 351 28.23 13.17 -19.59
C PRO A 351 28.00 12.35 -18.31
N LEU A 352 26.75 12.15 -17.90
CA LEU A 352 26.39 11.28 -16.77
C LEU A 352 26.50 9.79 -17.14
N SER A 353 26.40 9.42 -18.42
CA SER A 353 26.43 8.01 -18.81
C SER A 353 27.80 7.35 -18.67
N SER A 354 28.90 8.11 -18.72
CA SER A 354 30.25 7.56 -18.50
C SER A 354 30.46 7.07 -17.06
N LEU A 355 29.86 7.75 -16.08
CA LEU A 355 29.83 7.34 -14.66
C LEU A 355 28.96 6.10 -14.42
N VAL A 356 27.94 5.91 -15.25
CA VAL A 356 26.93 4.83 -15.13
C VAL A 356 27.35 3.56 -15.89
N VAL A 357 28.07 3.72 -17.00
CA VAL A 357 28.50 2.63 -17.90
C VAL A 357 29.96 2.22 -17.66
N GLY A 358 30.82 3.16 -17.28
CA GLY A 358 32.28 2.98 -17.19
C GLY A 358 32.98 3.22 -18.53
N GLY A 359 34.19 3.78 -18.48
CA GLY A 359 34.88 4.34 -19.66
C GLY A 359 35.31 3.38 -20.77
N ASN A 360 35.19 2.06 -20.57
CA ASN A 360 35.69 1.04 -21.52
C ASN A 360 34.59 0.36 -22.34
N GLY A 361 33.43 1.01 -22.53
CA GLY A 361 32.33 0.48 -23.37
C GLY A 361 31.65 -0.78 -22.86
N GLY A 362 32.03 -1.27 -21.67
CA GLY A 362 31.42 -2.43 -21.04
C GLY A 362 30.00 -2.13 -20.54
N GLN A 363 29.21 -3.17 -20.32
CA GLN A 363 27.95 -3.03 -19.60
C GLN A 363 28.26 -2.45 -18.20
N GLY A 364 27.70 -1.29 -17.88
CA GLY A 364 27.69 -0.76 -16.52
C GLY A 364 27.17 -1.83 -15.55
N LYS A 365 27.70 -1.87 -14.32
CA LYS A 365 27.49 -2.95 -13.33
C LYS A 365 26.03 -3.04 -12.85
N ALA A 366 25.14 -3.50 -13.72
CA ALA A 366 23.76 -3.79 -13.42
C ALA A 366 23.66 -4.99 -12.48
N GLY A 367 22.63 -4.99 -11.63
CA GLY A 367 22.37 -6.10 -10.73
C GLY A 367 20.99 -6.02 -10.12
N ALA A 368 20.45 -7.18 -9.76
CA ALA A 368 19.18 -7.29 -9.05
C ALA A 368 19.40 -8.01 -7.72
N SER A 369 18.63 -7.64 -6.69
CA SER A 369 18.54 -8.40 -5.44
C SER A 369 17.10 -8.83 -5.17
N VAL A 370 16.95 -10.09 -4.73
CA VAL A 370 15.67 -10.72 -4.47
C VAL A 370 15.47 -10.83 -2.96
N ALA A 371 14.34 -10.35 -2.46
CA ALA A 371 13.97 -10.35 -1.04
C ALA A 371 12.56 -10.87 -0.81
N ARG A 372 12.29 -11.40 0.39
CA ARG A 372 10.93 -11.74 0.85
C ARG A 372 10.79 -11.43 2.34
N TYR A 373 9.57 -11.38 2.88
CA TYR A 373 9.38 -11.20 4.32
C TYR A 373 9.95 -12.40 5.10
N LYS A 374 10.30 -12.17 6.37
CA LYS A 374 10.71 -13.23 7.31
C LYS A 374 9.73 -14.41 7.22
N ASP A 375 10.25 -15.63 7.19
CA ASP A 375 9.43 -16.81 6.86
C ASP A 375 8.53 -17.20 8.04
N GLU A 376 9.06 -17.02 9.25
CA GLU A 376 8.39 -17.20 10.53
C GLU A 376 7.19 -16.25 10.65
N TYR A 377 7.38 -14.98 10.25
CA TYR A 377 6.32 -13.96 10.28
C TYR A 377 5.14 -14.32 9.38
N VAL A 378 5.41 -14.69 8.12
CA VAL A 378 4.35 -15.01 7.17
C VAL A 378 3.70 -16.37 7.49
N ALA A 379 4.44 -17.31 8.07
CA ALA A 379 3.87 -18.54 8.62
C ALA A 379 2.90 -18.26 9.79
N GLN A 380 3.25 -17.37 10.72
CA GLN A 380 2.36 -16.96 11.81
C GLN A 380 1.11 -16.24 11.28
N LEU A 381 1.26 -15.31 10.33
CA LEU A 381 0.11 -14.64 9.70
C LEU A 381 -0.82 -15.64 8.97
N ARG A 382 -0.26 -16.65 8.28
CA ARG A 382 -1.04 -17.74 7.68
C ARG A 382 -1.79 -18.55 8.77
N ALA A 383 -1.14 -18.89 9.87
CA ALA A 383 -1.76 -19.63 10.98
C ALA A 383 -2.93 -18.86 11.63
N LEU A 384 -2.76 -17.55 11.88
CA LEU A 384 -3.83 -16.67 12.40
C LEU A 384 -5.01 -16.49 11.42
N GLY A 385 -4.76 -16.73 10.13
CA GLY A 385 -5.76 -16.68 9.05
C GLY A 385 -6.65 -17.92 8.96
N GLY A 386 -6.20 -19.06 9.49
CA GLY A 386 -6.92 -20.34 9.40
C GLY A 386 -6.83 -21.03 8.04
N GLY A 387 -7.39 -22.23 7.94
CA GLY A 387 -7.30 -23.12 6.77
C GLY A 387 -8.27 -22.81 5.61
N GLY A 388 -9.06 -21.73 5.69
CA GLY A 388 -10.06 -21.35 4.68
C GLY A 388 -11.47 -21.92 4.90
N GLU A 389 -11.63 -22.90 5.80
CA GLU A 389 -12.93 -23.18 6.41
C GLU A 389 -13.30 -22.06 7.40
N GLY A 390 -14.60 -21.87 7.66
CA GLY A 390 -15.14 -20.70 8.36
C GLY A 390 -14.51 -20.48 9.74
N VAL A 391 -13.67 -19.45 9.88
CA VAL A 391 -12.92 -19.20 11.12
C VAL A 391 -13.82 -18.49 12.15
N GLU A 392 -14.67 -19.27 12.82
CA GLU A 392 -15.34 -18.91 14.08
C GLU A 392 -14.33 -18.89 15.26
N GLY A 393 -13.15 -18.30 15.05
CA GLY A 393 -12.13 -18.09 16.07
C GLY A 393 -12.29 -16.73 16.72
N ASP A 394 -12.23 -16.69 18.06
CA ASP A 394 -12.29 -15.44 18.84
C ASP A 394 -11.29 -14.40 18.30
N ILE A 395 -11.79 -13.19 18.02
CA ILE A 395 -10.96 -12.10 17.51
C ILE A 395 -10.16 -11.50 18.67
N THR A 396 -8.88 -11.82 18.70
CA THR A 396 -7.92 -11.23 19.64
C THR A 396 -7.62 -9.78 19.25
N TRP A 397 -8.11 -8.83 20.06
CA TRP A 397 -7.81 -7.40 19.91
C TRP A 397 -6.32 -7.11 20.05
N GLY A 398 -5.83 -6.12 19.29
CA GLY A 398 -4.43 -5.69 19.28
C GLY A 398 -3.69 -6.01 17.98
N GLY A 399 -4.34 -6.70 17.04
CA GLY A 399 -3.76 -7.06 15.74
C GLY A 399 -2.73 -8.19 15.81
N VAL A 400 -1.72 -8.14 14.94
CA VAL A 400 -0.85 -9.30 14.62
C VAL A 400 0.59 -9.18 15.09
N ALA A 401 1.02 -8.00 15.57
CA ALA A 401 2.43 -7.75 15.90
C ALA A 401 2.76 -7.70 17.39
N GLY A 402 1.76 -7.51 18.27
CA GLY A 402 1.95 -7.50 19.72
C GLY A 402 3.14 -6.66 20.21
N ASP A 403 3.98 -7.31 20.99
CA ASP A 403 5.28 -6.86 21.54
C ASP A 403 6.30 -6.39 20.47
N GLY A 404 6.19 -6.89 19.24
CA GLY A 404 6.97 -6.46 18.08
C GLY A 404 8.12 -7.38 17.67
N VAL A 405 8.04 -8.70 17.93
CA VAL A 405 9.01 -9.72 17.48
C VAL A 405 9.49 -9.51 16.02
N TYR A 406 8.58 -9.13 15.13
CA TYR A 406 8.86 -9.10 13.69
C TYR A 406 9.28 -7.73 13.15
N ASP A 407 8.87 -6.63 13.80
CA ASP A 407 8.97 -5.24 13.29
C ASP A 407 9.83 -4.28 14.15
N SER A 408 10.34 -4.78 15.29
CA SER A 408 11.50 -4.26 16.03
C SER A 408 12.81 -4.25 15.20
N ALA A 409 12.84 -4.96 14.08
CA ALA A 409 13.95 -5.00 13.13
C ALA A 409 13.45 -5.09 11.69
N LYS A 410 14.38 -5.12 10.73
CA LYS A 410 14.08 -5.24 9.29
C LYS A 410 13.20 -6.47 8.99
N MET A 411 12.01 -6.23 8.45
CA MET A 411 10.97 -7.26 8.28
C MET A 411 11.18 -8.22 7.09
N PHE A 412 12.08 -7.89 6.15
CA PHE A 412 12.36 -8.69 4.95
C PHE A 412 13.85 -8.98 4.76
N LYS A 413 14.19 -10.20 4.33
CA LYS A 413 15.54 -10.69 4.07
C LYS A 413 15.82 -10.76 2.56
N VAL A 414 17.02 -10.34 2.15
CA VAL A 414 17.54 -10.60 0.80
C VAL A 414 18.09 -12.02 0.79
N PHE A 415 17.64 -12.86 -0.14
CA PHE A 415 18.03 -14.27 -0.23
C PHE A 415 18.74 -14.62 -1.55
N ALA A 416 18.65 -13.77 -2.57
CA ALA A 416 19.43 -13.92 -3.80
C ALA A 416 19.91 -12.57 -4.35
N ARG A 417 20.96 -12.64 -5.18
CA ARG A 417 21.45 -11.54 -6.04
C ARG A 417 21.73 -12.09 -7.41
N LEU A 418 21.44 -11.33 -8.45
CA LEU A 418 21.69 -11.69 -9.84
C LEU A 418 22.88 -10.88 -10.36
N VAL A 419 23.66 -11.49 -11.24
CA VAL A 419 24.87 -10.92 -11.85
C VAL A 419 24.71 -10.81 -13.37
N PRO A 420 25.43 -9.89 -14.04
CA PRO A 420 25.46 -9.82 -15.50
C PRO A 420 25.86 -11.15 -16.15
N SER A 421 25.23 -11.46 -17.28
CA SER A 421 25.51 -12.61 -18.14
C SER A 421 25.21 -12.24 -19.59
N ASP A 422 25.78 -12.99 -20.52
CA ASP A 422 25.44 -12.91 -21.94
C ASP A 422 23.95 -13.23 -22.17
N ILE A 423 23.36 -12.62 -23.21
CA ILE A 423 21.95 -12.76 -23.54
C ILE A 423 21.71 -14.11 -24.23
N ASP A 424 20.91 -14.98 -23.61
CA ASP A 424 20.52 -16.25 -24.24
C ASP A 424 19.57 -16.05 -25.43
N ALA A 425 19.57 -16.99 -26.38
CA ALA A 425 18.80 -16.87 -27.62
C ALA A 425 17.28 -16.71 -27.43
N ALA A 426 16.70 -17.26 -26.35
CA ALA A 426 15.28 -17.09 -26.06
C ALA A 426 14.99 -15.72 -25.41
N THR A 427 15.92 -15.15 -24.63
CA THR A 427 15.84 -13.73 -24.24
C THR A 427 16.01 -12.82 -25.45
N GLN A 428 16.93 -13.13 -26.37
CA GLN A 428 17.14 -12.36 -27.60
C GLN A 428 15.88 -12.35 -28.49
N ALA A 429 15.07 -13.40 -28.47
CA ALA A 429 13.78 -13.45 -29.16
C ALA A 429 12.61 -12.75 -28.39
N ALA A 430 12.74 -12.56 -27.07
CA ALA A 430 11.78 -11.82 -26.23
C ALA A 430 12.06 -10.30 -26.17
N LEU A 431 13.27 -9.89 -26.57
CA LEU A 431 13.58 -8.54 -27.01
C LEU A 431 13.03 -8.38 -28.44
N LEU A 432 12.26 -7.34 -28.70
CA LEU A 432 11.64 -7.18 -30.03
C LEU A 432 12.72 -6.90 -31.10
N PRO A 433 12.54 -7.33 -32.36
CA PRO A 433 13.46 -7.00 -33.44
C PRO A 433 13.71 -5.48 -33.53
N GLY A 434 14.98 -5.07 -33.42
CA GLY A 434 15.40 -3.66 -33.37
C GLY A 434 15.50 -3.04 -31.97
N GLU A 435 14.98 -3.65 -30.89
CA GLU A 435 15.17 -3.09 -29.54
C GLU A 435 16.63 -3.14 -29.08
N ALA A 436 17.40 -4.15 -29.49
CA ALA A 436 18.84 -4.21 -29.21
C ALA A 436 19.60 -2.99 -29.80
N ASP A 437 19.12 -2.46 -30.93
CA ASP A 437 19.73 -1.36 -31.66
C ASP A 437 19.28 0.04 -31.18
N GLU A 438 18.19 0.14 -30.41
CA GLU A 438 17.70 1.40 -29.82
C GLU A 438 18.04 1.54 -28.31
N TYR A 439 18.00 0.43 -27.55
CA TYR A 439 18.11 0.42 -26.09
C TYR A 439 19.50 -0.03 -25.58
N ASN A 440 19.74 0.16 -24.29
CA ASN A 440 20.80 -0.52 -23.55
C ASN A 440 20.16 -1.70 -22.80
N VAL A 441 20.64 -2.92 -23.05
CA VAL A 441 20.10 -4.14 -22.46
C VAL A 441 21.10 -4.72 -21.46
N HIS A 442 20.63 -5.03 -20.26
CA HIS A 442 21.41 -5.75 -19.25
C HIS A 442 20.68 -7.04 -18.87
N HIS A 443 21.25 -8.19 -19.23
CA HIS A 443 20.71 -9.49 -18.84
C HIS A 443 21.39 -9.98 -17.56
N LEU A 444 20.58 -10.44 -16.61
CA LEU A 444 20.99 -10.81 -15.27
C LEU A 444 20.50 -12.23 -14.95
N VAL A 445 21.39 -13.08 -14.46
CA VAL A 445 21.08 -14.45 -14.02
C VAL A 445 21.46 -14.64 -12.55
N PRO A 446 20.79 -15.51 -11.79
CA PRO A 446 21.26 -15.87 -10.46
C PRO A 446 22.45 -16.83 -10.55
N PRO A 447 23.53 -16.65 -9.76
CA PRO A 447 24.74 -17.48 -9.83
C PRO A 447 24.59 -18.86 -9.17
N LYS A 448 23.38 -19.19 -8.68
CA LYS A 448 22.93 -20.46 -8.08
C LYS A 448 21.42 -20.56 -8.28
N ASP A 449 20.84 -21.75 -8.20
CA ASP A 449 19.38 -21.94 -8.25
C ASP A 449 18.63 -21.09 -7.22
N VAL A 450 17.64 -20.32 -7.68
CA VAL A 450 16.76 -19.50 -6.85
C VAL A 450 15.33 -20.01 -6.99
N ILE A 451 14.97 -20.96 -6.13
CA ILE A 451 13.64 -21.58 -6.09
C ILE A 451 12.76 -20.88 -5.04
N MET A 452 11.51 -20.62 -5.38
CA MET A 452 10.54 -19.87 -4.57
C MET A 452 9.17 -20.56 -4.58
N GLU A 453 8.43 -20.55 -3.46
CA GLU A 453 7.01 -20.98 -3.41
C GLU A 453 6.17 -20.13 -4.39
N ARG A 454 5.28 -20.74 -5.20
CA ARG A 454 4.34 -19.98 -6.05
C ARG A 454 3.48 -18.99 -5.24
N ALA A 455 3.15 -19.37 -4.01
CA ALA A 455 2.27 -18.63 -3.12
C ALA A 455 2.95 -17.52 -2.29
N ARG A 456 4.27 -17.28 -2.43
CA ARG A 456 4.98 -16.28 -1.62
C ARG A 456 5.27 -14.99 -2.36
N GLU A 457 5.16 -13.92 -1.60
CA GLU A 457 5.57 -12.58 -2.00
C GLU A 457 7.08 -12.47 -2.09
N PHE A 458 7.57 -11.88 -3.17
CA PHE A 458 8.97 -11.48 -3.27
C PHE A 458 9.12 -10.12 -3.94
N ARG A 459 10.26 -9.49 -3.66
CA ARG A 459 10.67 -8.20 -4.17
C ARG A 459 11.92 -8.33 -5.01
N ILE A 460 11.88 -7.75 -6.20
CA ILE A 460 13.07 -7.43 -6.99
C ILE A 460 13.50 -6.00 -6.66
N LYS A 461 14.78 -5.75 -6.36
CA LYS A 461 15.34 -4.39 -6.33
C LYS A 461 16.49 -4.28 -7.32
N LEU A 462 16.38 -3.32 -8.24
CA LEU A 462 17.28 -3.10 -9.36
C LEU A 462 18.35 -2.06 -8.99
N HIS A 463 19.57 -2.26 -9.46
CA HIS A 463 20.72 -1.37 -9.24
C HIS A 463 21.58 -1.27 -10.50
N LEU A 464 22.29 -0.17 -10.64
CA LEU A 464 23.32 0.05 -11.65
C LEU A 464 24.51 0.78 -10.99
N GLY A 465 25.60 0.05 -10.80
CA GLY A 465 26.62 0.41 -9.81
C GLY A 465 26.02 0.37 -8.40
N SER A 466 26.26 1.42 -7.62
CA SER A 466 25.64 1.63 -6.31
C SER A 466 24.20 2.19 -6.39
N LEU A 467 23.80 2.76 -7.54
CA LEU A 467 22.58 3.55 -7.65
C LEU A 467 21.34 2.64 -7.80
N PRO A 468 20.29 2.83 -6.99
CA PRO A 468 19.03 2.09 -7.15
C PRO A 468 18.26 2.58 -8.39
N MET A 469 17.61 1.65 -9.09
CA MET A 469 16.77 1.96 -10.26
C MET A 469 15.27 1.73 -10.00
N GLY A 470 14.89 1.44 -8.76
CA GLY A 470 13.54 1.09 -8.32
C GLY A 470 13.43 -0.36 -7.82
N TRP A 471 12.24 -0.76 -7.41
CA TRP A 471 11.91 -2.13 -7.01
C TRP A 471 10.47 -2.49 -7.42
N ALA A 472 10.12 -3.77 -7.38
CA ALA A 472 8.73 -4.21 -7.48
C ALA A 472 8.51 -5.43 -6.60
N TRP A 473 7.32 -5.55 -6.01
CA TRP A 473 6.84 -6.74 -5.33
C TRP A 473 5.74 -7.42 -6.15
N PHE A 474 5.67 -8.74 -6.08
CA PHE A 474 4.63 -9.57 -6.68
C PHE A 474 4.63 -10.98 -6.05
N ILE A 475 3.60 -11.77 -6.36
CA ILE A 475 3.43 -13.17 -5.96
C ILE A 475 3.30 -13.99 -7.26
N PRO A 476 4.11 -15.06 -7.49
CA PRO A 476 4.11 -15.80 -8.75
C PRO A 476 2.73 -16.32 -9.16
N ALA A 477 1.97 -16.91 -8.22
CA ALA A 477 0.71 -17.57 -8.49
C ALA A 477 -0.31 -16.72 -9.28
N PHE A 478 -0.38 -15.40 -9.03
CA PHE A 478 -1.31 -14.49 -9.71
C PHE A 478 -0.87 -14.12 -11.14
N HIS A 479 0.38 -14.39 -11.50
CA HIS A 479 1.00 -13.98 -12.78
C HIS A 479 1.44 -15.17 -13.64
N LEU A 480 1.12 -16.41 -13.23
CA LEU A 480 1.45 -17.65 -13.91
C LEU A 480 0.19 -18.51 -14.04
N ALA A 481 -0.04 -19.09 -15.22
CA ALA A 481 -1.25 -19.89 -15.49
C ALA A 481 -1.34 -21.15 -14.62
N GLU A 482 -2.57 -21.65 -14.42
CA GLU A 482 -2.82 -22.94 -13.74
C GLU A 482 -3.80 -23.79 -14.56
N PRO A 483 -3.58 -25.12 -14.69
CA PRO A 483 -2.55 -25.92 -14.02
C PRO A 483 -1.12 -25.61 -14.53
N ALA A 484 -0.15 -25.63 -13.61
CA ALA A 484 1.24 -25.37 -13.91
C ALA A 484 1.85 -26.54 -14.71
N SER A 485 2.57 -26.24 -15.79
CA SER A 485 3.27 -27.23 -16.62
C SER A 485 4.75 -27.31 -16.20
N PRO A 486 5.24 -28.40 -15.59
CA PRO A 486 6.61 -28.48 -15.11
C PRO A 486 7.65 -28.29 -16.22
N GLY A 487 8.71 -27.53 -15.94
CA GLY A 487 9.73 -27.14 -16.91
C GLY A 487 9.30 -26.06 -17.92
N SER A 488 8.03 -25.63 -17.91
CA SER A 488 7.60 -24.49 -18.74
C SER A 488 8.16 -23.18 -18.17
N ILE A 489 8.69 -22.33 -19.06
CA ILE A 489 9.24 -21.02 -18.71
C ILE A 489 8.25 -19.94 -19.15
N THR A 490 7.65 -19.25 -18.19
CA THR A 490 6.83 -18.06 -18.46
C THR A 490 7.70 -16.82 -18.41
N ALA A 491 7.65 -16.01 -19.47
CA ALA A 491 8.21 -14.66 -19.51
C ALA A 491 7.11 -13.63 -19.27
N PHE A 492 7.36 -12.61 -18.45
CA PHE A 492 6.45 -11.47 -18.29
C PHE A 492 7.19 -10.15 -18.04
N ASP A 493 6.56 -9.06 -18.47
CA ASP A 493 7.11 -7.70 -18.40
C ASP A 493 6.70 -6.95 -17.13
N VAL A 494 7.68 -6.29 -16.51
CA VAL A 494 7.47 -5.22 -15.53
C VAL A 494 7.78 -3.88 -16.21
N PRO A 495 6.78 -3.16 -16.75
CA PRO A 495 7.03 -1.83 -17.33
C PRO A 495 7.44 -0.85 -16.22
N ARG A 496 8.16 0.23 -16.56
CA ARG A 496 8.70 1.18 -15.55
C ARG A 496 7.63 1.73 -14.60
N SER A 497 6.40 1.95 -15.07
CA SER A 497 5.26 2.41 -14.26
C SER A 497 4.76 1.41 -13.21
N GLN A 498 5.19 0.14 -13.31
CA GLN A 498 5.00 -0.90 -12.29
C GLN A 498 6.20 -1.09 -11.36
N LEU A 499 7.30 -0.34 -11.56
CA LEU A 499 8.34 -0.19 -10.56
C LEU A 499 7.92 0.88 -9.54
N ASP A 500 8.20 0.60 -8.27
CA ASP A 500 8.18 1.55 -7.18
C ASP A 500 9.48 2.38 -7.24
N PHE A 501 9.33 3.72 -7.19
CA PHE A 501 10.41 4.71 -7.17
C PHE A 501 11.50 4.55 -8.28
N PRO A 502 11.12 4.46 -9.58
CA PRO A 502 12.04 4.49 -10.71
C PRO A 502 12.50 5.95 -10.98
N LEU A 503 13.23 6.50 -10.01
CA LEU A 503 13.76 7.87 -9.99
C LEU A 503 15.26 7.86 -10.38
N GLY A 504 15.80 9.03 -10.74
CA GLY A 504 17.19 9.16 -11.18
C GLY A 504 17.49 8.19 -12.35
N PRO A 505 18.51 7.31 -12.27
CA PRO A 505 18.75 6.29 -13.28
C PRO A 505 17.54 5.38 -13.57
N GLY A 506 16.66 5.14 -12.59
CA GLY A 506 15.42 4.38 -12.77
C GLY A 506 14.47 4.99 -13.80
N ALA A 507 14.56 6.31 -14.07
CA ALA A 507 13.75 6.97 -15.10
C ALA A 507 14.10 6.48 -16.52
N ALA A 508 15.29 5.92 -16.72
CA ALA A 508 15.71 5.34 -18.00
C ALA A 508 15.11 3.95 -18.27
N VAL A 509 14.53 3.25 -17.29
CA VAL A 509 13.94 1.93 -17.53
C VAL A 509 12.76 2.03 -18.53
N LYS A 510 12.72 1.14 -19.51
CA LYS A 510 11.53 0.89 -20.34
C LYS A 510 10.69 -0.21 -19.68
N ARG A 511 11.28 -1.41 -19.58
CA ARG A 511 10.69 -2.62 -19.01
C ARG A 511 11.78 -3.50 -18.38
N VAL A 512 11.38 -4.39 -17.47
CA VAL A 512 12.20 -5.52 -17.03
C VAL A 512 11.46 -6.80 -17.39
N ILE A 513 12.04 -7.60 -18.27
CA ILE A 513 11.53 -8.93 -18.61
C ILE A 513 11.99 -9.89 -17.51
N MET A 514 11.09 -10.67 -16.93
CA MET A 514 11.45 -11.73 -15.99
C MET A 514 11.00 -13.08 -16.50
N ARG A 515 11.85 -14.10 -16.31
CA ARG A 515 11.58 -15.48 -16.71
C ARG A 515 11.54 -16.37 -15.47
N LEU A 516 10.39 -17.01 -15.25
CA LEU A 516 10.17 -17.99 -14.19
C LEU A 516 9.86 -19.35 -14.81
N GLU A 517 10.46 -20.40 -14.27
CA GLU A 517 10.26 -21.80 -14.67
C GLU A 517 9.46 -22.53 -13.59
N GLU A 518 8.39 -23.24 -13.96
CA GLU A 518 7.65 -24.11 -13.03
C GLU A 518 8.51 -25.33 -12.65
N VAL A 519 8.78 -25.54 -11.36
CA VAL A 519 9.62 -26.67 -10.90
C VAL A 519 8.88 -27.62 -9.97
N ASN A 520 8.95 -28.91 -10.30
CA ASN A 520 8.47 -30.00 -9.46
C ASN A 520 9.38 -30.17 -8.24
N THR A 521 8.96 -29.68 -7.08
CA THR A 521 9.61 -30.01 -5.79
C THR A 521 9.22 -31.41 -5.31
N VAL A 522 9.67 -32.42 -6.05
CA VAL A 522 9.78 -33.81 -5.56
C VAL A 522 11.25 -34.02 -5.22
N GLY A 523 11.65 -33.54 -4.04
CA GLY A 523 13.06 -33.48 -3.63
C GLY A 523 13.31 -32.64 -2.38
N ARG A 524 13.12 -33.26 -1.22
CA ARG A 524 13.76 -32.93 0.06
C ARG A 524 14.09 -34.24 0.77
#